data_AF-A0A9P8P6K7-F1
#
_entry.id   AF-A0A9P8P6K7-F1
#
_cell.length_a   1.000
_cell.length_b   1.000
_cell.length_c   1.000
_cell.angle_alpha   90.00
_cell.angle_beta   90.00
_cell.angle_gamma   90.00
#
_symmetry.space_group_name_H-M   'P 1'
#
loop_
_entity.id
_entity.type
_entity.pdbx_description
1 polymer ?
#
loop_
_entity_poly.entity_id
_entity_poly.type
_entity_poly.pdbx_seq_one_letter_code
_entity_poly.pdbx_strand_id
1 'polypeptide(L)'
;MIDEKNVTELPKRPHSWRRNVLLGLIPVSVLCVLGWSQSLGHHSSCHLGNLGSQFELEQADELCRIYDKVEFKDPEYSVHILKDAEFRNQSVTRLSKAIQIPTWVEDEGTDFIKFDRFHEYLETEFKAVFDAANVFKINTYGIVLEFPGSDLSLKPAMFTAHQDTVPPGDANNWEKDPFSGYYDVNGRIGC
;
A
#
# COMPACT_ATOMS: atom_id res chain seq x y z
N MET A 1 41.68 -14.84 -2.29
CA MET A 1 42.29 -13.49 -2.22
C MET A 1 41.93 -12.79 -3.51
N ILE A 2 40.87 -11.98 -3.48
CA ILE A 2 40.46 -11.10 -4.57
C ILE A 2 40.44 -9.68 -3.98
N ASP A 3 40.96 -8.78 -4.78
CA ASP A 3 41.55 -7.47 -4.53
C ASP A 3 40.50 -6.40 -4.16
N GLU A 4 40.77 -5.67 -3.07
CA GLU A 4 40.00 -4.52 -2.57
C GLU A 4 40.33 -3.24 -3.36
N LYS A 5 40.02 -3.12 -4.65
CA LYS A 5 40.14 -1.83 -5.36
C LYS A 5 39.11 -1.68 -6.47
N ASN A 6 37.96 -1.09 -6.13
CA ASN A 6 37.26 -0.05 -6.90
C ASN A 6 35.84 0.17 -6.35
N VAL A 7 35.74 0.88 -5.22
CA VAL A 7 34.49 1.55 -4.84
C VAL A 7 34.36 2.77 -5.74
N THR A 8 33.69 2.62 -6.87
CA THR A 8 33.30 3.75 -7.71
C THR A 8 32.18 4.50 -7.01
N GLU A 9 32.47 5.74 -6.63
CA GLU A 9 31.54 6.70 -6.04
C GLU A 9 30.26 6.84 -6.89
N LEU A 10 29.11 6.65 -6.25
CA LEU A 10 27.80 6.92 -6.84
C LEU A 10 27.62 8.44 -7.06
N PRO A 11 27.02 8.88 -8.18
CA PRO A 11 26.86 10.30 -8.47
C PRO A 11 25.89 10.97 -7.48
N LYS A 12 26.38 12.02 -6.80
CA LYS A 12 25.57 12.89 -5.94
C LYS A 12 24.55 13.67 -6.79
N ARG A 13 23.26 13.57 -6.46
CA ARG A 13 22.17 14.30 -7.16
C ARG A 13 22.31 15.81 -6.95
N PRO A 14 22.05 16.65 -7.97
CA PRO A 14 22.13 18.10 -7.83
C PRO A 14 20.98 18.65 -6.98
N HIS A 15 21.35 19.46 -6.00
CA HIS A 15 20.48 20.11 -5.03
C HIS A 15 20.11 21.52 -5.53
N SER A 16 18.99 21.68 -6.24
CA SER A 16 18.43 23.02 -6.50
C SER A 16 16.95 22.99 -6.88
N TRP A 17 16.07 23.09 -5.89
CA TRP A 17 14.77 23.71 -6.13
C TRP A 17 14.45 24.71 -5.03
N ARG A 18 14.81 25.96 -5.31
CA ARG A 18 14.42 27.12 -4.49
C ARG A 18 12.93 27.34 -4.66
N ARG A 19 12.16 27.11 -3.59
CA ARG A 19 10.76 27.54 -3.49
C ARG A 19 10.71 29.07 -3.39
N ASN A 20 10.02 29.69 -4.34
CA ASN A 20 9.68 31.11 -4.30
C ASN A 20 8.73 31.37 -3.12
N VAL A 21 9.22 32.08 -2.11
CA VAL A 21 8.39 32.66 -1.04
C VAL A 21 7.95 34.04 -1.52
N LEU A 22 6.68 34.16 -1.91
CA LEU A 22 6.03 35.46 -2.10
C LEU A 22 5.22 35.76 -0.84
N LEU A 23 5.72 36.74 -0.09
CA LEU A 23 5.07 37.39 1.04
C LEU A 23 3.86 38.18 0.54
N GLY A 24 2.66 37.80 1.00
CA GLY A 24 1.43 38.59 0.85
C GLY A 24 0.69 38.63 2.18
N LEU A 25 0.85 39.71 2.93
CA LEU A 25 0.13 40.01 4.16
C LEU A 25 -1.03 40.96 3.84
N ILE A 26 -2.27 40.53 4.04
CA ILE A 26 -3.44 41.43 4.20
C ILE A 26 -4.35 40.83 5.30
N PRO A 27 -4.50 41.47 6.48
CA PRO A 27 -5.47 41.06 7.48
C PRO A 27 -6.78 41.81 7.25
N VAL A 28 -7.86 41.08 6.92
CA VAL A 28 -9.23 41.57 7.05
C VAL A 28 -9.80 41.00 8.35
N SER A 29 -10.60 41.83 9.03
CA SER A 29 -11.48 41.52 10.15
C SER A 29 -10.95 41.76 11.57
N VAL A 30 -10.74 43.04 11.90
CA VAL A 30 -11.09 43.58 13.21
C VAL A 30 -12.24 44.57 12.99
N LEU A 31 -13.47 44.09 13.15
CA LEU A 31 -14.63 44.92 13.47
C LEU A 31 -15.29 44.27 14.68
N CYS A 32 -14.92 44.84 15.82
CA CYS A 32 -15.60 44.90 17.12
C CYS A 32 -17.04 44.36 17.11
N VAL A 33 -17.36 43.37 17.94
CA VAL A 33 -17.72 43.57 19.36
C VAL A 33 -18.72 44.71 19.51
N LEU A 34 -20.03 44.43 19.39
CA LEU A 34 -21.10 45.08 20.17
C LEU A 34 -22.35 44.17 20.18
N GLY A 35 -22.69 43.66 21.37
CA GLY A 35 -23.92 42.90 21.66
C GLY A 35 -23.69 41.86 22.77
N TRP A 36 -23.19 42.25 23.95
CA TRP A 36 -23.99 42.35 25.19
C TRP A 36 -24.95 41.15 25.37
N SER A 37 -24.56 40.09 26.09
CA SER A 37 -24.68 39.96 27.55
C SER A 37 -26.11 40.15 28.09
N GLN A 38 -26.87 39.05 28.17
CA GLN A 38 -27.86 38.68 29.20
C GLN A 38 -28.05 37.15 29.05
N SER A 39 -28.22 36.26 30.02
CA SER A 39 -28.30 36.27 31.47
C SER A 39 -28.12 34.81 31.93
N LEU A 40 -27.79 34.65 33.21
CA LEU A 40 -27.55 33.41 33.93
C LEU A 40 -28.72 32.41 33.88
N GLY A 41 -28.34 31.14 33.77
CA GLY A 41 -28.89 29.99 34.50
C GLY A 41 -30.38 29.68 34.35
N HIS A 42 -30.67 28.54 33.71
CA HIS A 42 -31.70 27.60 34.18
C HIS A 42 -31.24 26.18 33.85
N HIS A 43 -30.92 25.42 34.89
CA HIS A 43 -31.01 23.95 34.85
C HIS A 43 -32.46 23.61 34.55
N SER A 44 -32.70 22.89 33.46
CA SER A 44 -33.95 22.15 33.25
C SER A 44 -33.62 20.91 32.43
N SER A 45 -34.03 19.78 33.00
CA SER A 45 -33.93 18.41 32.51
C SER A 45 -33.74 18.26 31.01
N CYS A 46 -32.74 17.45 30.65
CA CYS A 46 -32.68 16.75 29.36
C CYS A 46 -33.89 15.83 29.27
N HIS A 47 -35.02 16.33 28.77
CA HIS A 47 -36.08 15.49 28.26
C HIS A 47 -35.55 14.84 26.97
N LEU A 48 -35.51 13.50 26.97
CA LEU A 48 -35.44 12.70 25.75
C LEU A 48 -36.63 13.08 24.86
N GLY A 49 -36.41 14.05 23.96
CA GLY A 49 -37.22 14.24 22.77
C GLY A 49 -36.70 13.30 21.71
N ASN A 50 -37.56 12.38 21.29
CA ASN A 50 -37.33 11.36 20.29
C ASN A 50 -36.94 11.98 18.93
N LEU A 51 -35.65 12.20 18.72
CA LEU A 51 -35.03 12.66 17.47
C LEU A 51 -33.91 11.69 17.06
N GLY A 52 -34.11 10.40 17.33
CA GLY A 52 -33.26 9.31 16.86
C GLY A 52 -34.05 8.44 15.90
N SER A 53 -33.75 8.52 14.60
CA SER A 53 -33.92 7.40 13.64
C SER A 53 -33.63 7.79 12.19
N GLN A 54 -33.57 9.07 11.83
CA GLN A 54 -33.32 9.45 10.43
C GLN A 54 -31.84 9.72 10.09
N PHE A 55 -31.02 10.16 11.06
CA PHE A 55 -29.60 10.49 10.79
C PHE A 55 -28.66 9.26 10.81
N GLU A 56 -29.10 8.12 11.34
CA GLU A 56 -28.25 6.92 11.50
C GLU A 56 -28.43 5.87 10.40
N LEU A 57 -29.42 6.01 9.50
CA LEU A 57 -29.64 5.03 8.42
C LEU A 57 -28.94 5.42 7.11
N GLU A 58 -28.87 6.72 6.76
CA GLU A 58 -28.12 7.16 5.56
C GLU A 58 -26.60 7.03 5.73
N GLN A 59 -26.08 7.30 6.93
CA GLN A 59 -24.64 7.29 7.19
C GLN A 59 -24.08 5.86 7.28
N ALA A 60 -24.89 4.90 7.72
CA ALA A 60 -24.52 3.48 7.74
C ALA A 60 -24.45 2.88 6.32
N ASP A 61 -25.31 3.34 5.41
CA ASP A 61 -25.37 2.87 4.01
C ASP A 61 -24.19 3.38 3.17
N GLU A 62 -23.63 4.55 3.53
CA GLU A 62 -22.47 5.12 2.83
C GLU A 62 -21.15 4.42 3.22
N LEU A 63 -21.00 3.98 4.48
CA LEU A 63 -19.80 3.32 4.99
C LEU A 63 -19.62 1.89 4.44
N CYS A 64 -20.72 1.20 4.17
CA CYS A 64 -20.74 -0.18 3.68
C CYS A 64 -21.44 -0.30 2.32
N ARG A 65 -21.20 0.66 1.42
CA ARG A 65 -21.79 0.66 0.08
C ARG A 65 -21.39 -0.60 -0.68
N ILE A 66 -22.30 -1.55 -0.80
CA ILE A 66 -22.14 -2.72 -1.66
C ILE A 66 -22.29 -2.22 -3.09
N TYR A 67 -21.19 -2.24 -3.85
CA TYR A 67 -21.21 -1.90 -5.26
C TYR A 67 -21.81 -3.04 -6.07
N ASP A 68 -22.55 -2.70 -7.12
CA ASP A 68 -23.06 -3.68 -8.06
C ASP A 68 -21.91 -4.50 -8.66
N LYS A 69 -22.18 -5.79 -8.85
CA LYS A 69 -21.22 -6.68 -9.47
C LYS A 69 -20.94 -6.20 -10.89
N VAL A 70 -19.69 -5.84 -11.15
CA VAL A 70 -19.24 -5.54 -12.50
C VAL A 70 -19.08 -6.84 -13.27
N GLU A 71 -19.76 -6.94 -14.41
CA GLU A 71 -19.58 -8.04 -15.36
C GLU A 71 -18.16 -7.96 -15.96
N PHE A 72 -17.42 -9.07 -15.92
CA PHE A 72 -16.09 -9.14 -16.51
C PHE A 72 -16.17 -8.98 -18.03
N LYS A 73 -15.46 -7.99 -18.58
CA LYS A 73 -15.43 -7.73 -20.01
C LYS A 73 -14.75 -8.82 -20.83
N ASP A 74 -13.89 -9.62 -20.19
CA ASP A 74 -13.12 -10.69 -20.85
C ASP A 74 -13.12 -11.98 -20.00
N PRO A 75 -14.12 -12.86 -20.19
CA PRO A 75 -14.18 -14.13 -19.49
C PRO A 75 -13.13 -15.12 -19.99
N GLU A 76 -12.66 -14.99 -21.25
CA GLU A 76 -11.70 -15.91 -21.84
C GLU A 76 -10.32 -15.75 -21.22
N TYR A 77 -9.87 -14.50 -21.04
CA TYR A 77 -8.61 -14.21 -20.35
C TYR A 77 -8.63 -14.66 -18.87
N SER A 78 -9.76 -14.46 -18.19
CA SER A 78 -9.95 -14.93 -16.81
C SER A 78 -9.87 -16.46 -16.73
N VAL A 79 -10.47 -17.17 -17.69
CA VAL A 79 -10.37 -18.62 -17.80
C VAL A 79 -8.93 -19.06 -18.09
N HIS A 80 -8.21 -18.34 -18.95
CA HIS A 80 -6.80 -18.60 -19.22
C HIS A 80 -5.96 -18.50 -17.94
N ILE A 81 -6.03 -17.38 -17.20
CA ILE A 81 -5.32 -17.19 -15.92
C ILE A 81 -5.58 -18.34 -14.94
N LEU A 82 -6.84 -18.78 -14.83
CA LEU A 82 -7.24 -19.76 -13.82
C LEU A 82 -6.94 -21.21 -14.21
N LYS A 83 -7.01 -21.55 -15.50
CA LYS A 83 -6.98 -22.95 -15.96
C LYS A 83 -5.70 -23.33 -16.70
N ASP A 84 -5.01 -22.35 -17.29
CA ASP A 84 -3.82 -22.61 -18.09
C ASP A 84 -2.67 -23.13 -17.23
N ALA A 85 -2.09 -24.25 -17.64
CA ALA A 85 -1.04 -24.92 -16.89
C ALA A 85 0.29 -24.15 -16.97
N GLU A 86 0.57 -23.51 -18.10
CA GLU A 86 1.80 -22.74 -18.29
C GLU A 86 1.75 -21.48 -17.42
N PHE A 87 0.67 -20.72 -17.47
CA PHE A 87 0.44 -19.55 -16.64
C PHE A 87 0.53 -19.89 -15.15
N ARG A 88 -0.09 -21.00 -14.73
CA ARG A 88 0.02 -21.49 -13.35
C ARG A 88 1.47 -21.79 -12.98
N ASN A 89 2.21 -22.52 -13.82
CA ASN A 89 3.60 -22.90 -13.53
C ASN A 89 4.52 -21.67 -13.48
N GLN A 90 4.32 -20.67 -14.34
CA GLN A 90 5.04 -19.39 -14.27
C GLN A 90 4.71 -18.66 -12.97
N SER A 91 3.44 -18.62 -12.57
CA SER A 91 3.01 -17.98 -11.32
C SER A 91 3.60 -18.66 -10.08
N VAL A 92 3.59 -20.00 -10.07
CA VAL A 92 4.23 -20.82 -9.03
C VAL A 92 5.72 -20.50 -8.95
N THR A 93 6.40 -20.42 -10.09
CA THR A 93 7.84 -20.10 -10.15
C THR A 93 8.12 -18.70 -9.57
N ARG A 94 7.32 -17.70 -9.95
CA ARG A 94 7.47 -16.33 -9.43
C ARG A 94 7.21 -16.26 -7.92
N LEU A 95 6.19 -16.95 -7.41
CA LEU A 95 5.90 -16.96 -5.98
C LEU A 95 6.98 -17.73 -5.19
N SER A 96 7.41 -18.89 -5.70
CA SER A 96 8.49 -19.70 -5.13
C SER A 96 9.77 -18.89 -4.95
N LYS A 97 10.22 -18.19 -5.99
CA LYS A 97 11.41 -17.31 -5.93
C LYS A 97 11.21 -16.11 -4.99
N ALA A 98 9.99 -15.55 -4.91
CA ALA A 98 9.69 -14.45 -3.99
C ALA A 98 9.86 -14.88 -2.53
N ILE A 99 9.39 -16.09 -2.17
CA ILE A 99 9.53 -16.67 -0.82
C ILE A 99 11.00 -16.88 -0.44
N GLN A 100 11.88 -17.17 -1.40
CA GLN A 100 13.32 -17.36 -1.15
C GLN A 100 14.06 -16.06 -0.79
N ILE A 101 13.38 -14.91 -0.81
CA ILE A 101 13.94 -13.62 -0.39
C ILE A 101 13.41 -13.34 1.02
N PRO A 102 14.24 -13.45 2.08
CA PRO A 102 13.77 -13.40 3.46
C PRO A 102 13.48 -11.96 3.91
N THR A 103 12.26 -11.48 3.64
CA THR A 103 11.81 -10.13 4.00
C THR A 103 11.21 -10.03 5.41
N TRP A 104 11.51 -10.99 6.30
CA TRP A 104 10.92 -11.02 7.63
C TRP A 104 11.37 -9.85 8.50
N VAL A 105 10.51 -9.28 9.35
CA VAL A 105 10.84 -8.13 10.21
C VAL A 105 10.67 -8.53 11.67
N GLU A 106 11.61 -8.13 12.52
CA GLU A 106 11.55 -8.26 13.97
C GLU A 106 11.33 -6.90 14.64
N ASP A 107 10.91 -6.92 15.91
CA ASP A 107 10.53 -5.73 16.68
C ASP A 107 11.66 -4.69 16.78
N GLU A 108 12.92 -5.15 16.90
CA GLU A 108 14.09 -4.29 17.04
C GLU A 108 15.25 -4.77 16.16
N GLY A 109 16.02 -3.83 15.59
CA GLY A 109 17.29 -4.16 14.92
C GLY A 109 17.16 -4.77 13.53
N THR A 110 15.95 -4.81 12.96
CA THR A 110 15.73 -5.29 11.59
C THR A 110 16.64 -4.58 10.59
N ASP A 111 17.48 -5.35 9.91
CA ASP A 111 18.16 -4.89 8.70
C ASP A 111 17.17 -4.86 7.53
N PHE A 112 16.87 -3.65 7.04
CA PHE A 112 15.95 -3.43 5.93
C PHE A 112 16.62 -3.59 4.55
N ILE A 113 17.94 -3.79 4.46
CA ILE A 113 18.64 -3.94 3.17
C ILE A 113 18.13 -5.14 2.36
N LYS A 114 17.55 -6.15 3.02
CA LYS A 114 16.91 -7.30 2.36
C LYS A 114 15.75 -6.92 1.44
N PHE A 115 15.12 -5.77 1.67
CA PHE A 115 14.06 -5.27 0.79
C PHE A 115 14.62 -4.75 -0.54
N ASP A 116 15.89 -4.32 -0.62
CA ASP A 116 16.49 -3.90 -1.89
C ASP A 116 16.49 -5.07 -2.89
N ARG A 117 16.93 -6.26 -2.45
CA ARG A 117 16.88 -7.48 -3.27
C ARG A 117 15.44 -7.86 -3.65
N PHE A 118 14.48 -7.66 -2.76
CA PHE A 118 13.08 -7.94 -3.07
C PHE A 118 12.53 -6.95 -4.11
N HIS A 119 12.91 -5.69 -4.04
CA HIS A 119 12.49 -4.66 -4.99
C HIS A 119 13.07 -4.91 -6.37
N GLU A 120 14.37 -5.23 -6.47
CA GLU A 120 15.02 -5.63 -7.72
C GLU A 120 14.32 -6.85 -8.34
N TYR A 121 13.94 -7.82 -7.51
CA TYR A 121 13.19 -8.99 -7.94
C TYR A 121 11.82 -8.62 -8.51
N LEU A 122 11.05 -7.76 -7.83
CA LEU A 122 9.75 -7.29 -8.32
C LEU A 122 9.87 -6.52 -9.64
N GLU A 123 10.84 -5.60 -9.73
CA GLU A 123 11.10 -4.80 -10.93
C GLU A 123 11.49 -5.68 -12.12
N THR A 124 12.23 -6.76 -11.88
CA THR A 124 12.65 -7.71 -12.93
C THR A 124 11.51 -8.62 -13.38
N GLU A 125 10.83 -9.30 -12.44
CA GLU A 125 9.81 -10.31 -12.78
C GLU A 125 8.49 -9.70 -13.23
N PHE A 126 8.19 -8.46 -12.80
CA PHE A 126 6.99 -7.72 -13.19
C PHE A 126 7.31 -6.48 -14.03
N LYS A 127 8.32 -6.57 -14.90
CA LYS A 127 8.78 -5.45 -15.74
C LYS A 127 7.62 -4.70 -16.44
N ALA A 128 6.67 -5.43 -17.02
CA ALA A 128 5.52 -4.81 -17.71
C ALA A 128 4.65 -3.94 -16.78
N VAL A 129 4.56 -4.31 -15.50
CA VAL A 129 3.82 -3.56 -14.47
C VAL A 129 4.60 -2.29 -14.10
N PHE A 130 5.89 -2.43 -13.83
CA PHE A 130 6.75 -1.30 -13.45
C PHE A 130 6.99 -0.31 -14.59
N ASP A 131 7.05 -0.77 -15.84
CA ASP A 131 7.15 0.09 -17.03
C ASP A 131 5.87 0.91 -17.27
N ALA A 132 4.70 0.34 -16.93
CA ALA A 132 3.41 0.98 -17.14
C ALA A 132 2.98 1.92 -16.01
N ALA A 133 3.58 1.79 -14.82
CA ALA A 133 3.26 2.58 -13.64
C ALA A 133 4.16 3.82 -13.51
N ASN A 134 3.62 4.88 -12.90
CA ASN A 134 4.46 5.87 -12.22
C ASN A 134 4.89 5.27 -10.88
N VAL A 135 6.20 5.04 -10.70
CA VAL A 135 6.76 4.36 -9.52
C VAL A 135 7.27 5.39 -8.52
N PHE A 136 6.77 5.32 -7.27
CA PHE A 136 7.26 6.14 -6.16
C PHE A 136 7.81 5.28 -5.03
N LYS A 137 8.96 5.66 -4.48
CA LYS A 137 9.52 5.07 -3.25
C LYS A 137 9.23 6.00 -2.07
N ILE A 138 8.59 5.47 -1.03
CA ILE A 138 8.18 6.20 0.18
C ILE A 138 8.96 5.66 1.38
N ASN A 139 9.57 6.54 2.18
CA ASN A 139 10.38 6.16 3.36
C ASN A 139 11.38 5.02 3.07
N THR A 140 12.08 5.14 1.94
CA THR A 140 13.04 4.17 1.40
C THR A 140 12.41 2.91 0.79
N TYR A 141 11.63 2.15 1.56
CA TYR A 141 11.20 0.79 1.17
C TYR A 141 9.70 0.63 0.85
N GLY A 142 8.88 1.66 1.04
CA GLY A 142 7.50 1.66 0.56
C GLY A 142 7.46 1.84 -0.95
N ILE A 143 6.64 1.05 -1.66
CA ILE A 143 6.42 1.18 -3.10
C ILE A 143 4.98 1.64 -3.35
N VAL A 144 4.82 2.69 -4.14
CA VAL A 144 3.53 3.09 -4.72
C VAL A 144 3.64 2.99 -6.23
N LEU A 145 2.78 2.16 -6.83
CA LEU A 145 2.61 2.03 -8.27
C LEU A 145 1.31 2.73 -8.65
N GLU A 146 1.44 3.88 -9.30
CA GLU A 146 0.28 4.63 -9.79
C GLU A 146 0.05 4.32 -11.27
N PHE A 147 -1.16 3.87 -11.60
CA PHE A 147 -1.63 3.68 -12.97
C PHE A 147 -2.65 4.77 -13.29
N PRO A 148 -2.31 5.76 -14.13
CA PRO A 148 -3.25 6.82 -14.51
C PRO A 148 -4.49 6.23 -15.20
N GLY A 149 -5.68 6.52 -14.65
CA GLY A 149 -6.94 6.15 -15.27
C GLY A 149 -7.17 6.92 -16.57
N SER A 150 -7.88 6.31 -17.52
CA SER A 150 -8.28 7.00 -18.76
C SER A 150 -9.34 8.08 -18.55
N ASP A 151 -10.10 8.02 -17.44
CA ASP A 151 -11.10 8.99 -17.04
C ASP A 151 -10.76 9.55 -15.64
N LEU A 152 -10.30 10.80 -15.61
CA LEU A 152 -9.87 11.48 -14.38
C LEU A 152 -11.04 11.99 -13.53
N SER A 153 -12.28 11.87 -13.99
CA SER A 153 -13.47 12.24 -13.19
C SER A 153 -13.88 11.15 -12.20
N LEU A 154 -13.41 9.92 -12.40
CA LEU A 154 -13.67 8.79 -11.53
C LEU A 154 -12.79 8.85 -10.27
N LYS A 155 -13.32 8.32 -9.16
CA LYS A 155 -12.53 8.14 -7.93
C LYS A 155 -11.47 7.05 -8.15
N PRO A 156 -10.25 7.21 -7.62
CA PRO A 156 -9.22 6.18 -7.71
C PRO A 156 -9.60 4.94 -6.90
N ALA A 157 -9.16 3.77 -7.36
CA ALA A 157 -9.12 2.55 -6.58
C ALA A 157 -7.73 2.36 -5.98
N MET A 158 -7.65 2.06 -4.68
CA MET A 158 -6.40 1.78 -4.00
C MET A 158 -6.35 0.32 -3.57
N PHE A 159 -5.31 -0.37 -4.01
CA PHE A 159 -4.97 -1.70 -3.52
C PHE A 159 -3.76 -1.57 -2.60
N THR A 160 -3.83 -2.20 -1.44
CA THR A 160 -2.75 -2.22 -0.48
C THR A 160 -2.27 -3.64 -0.28
N ALA A 161 -0.96 -3.79 -0.14
CA ALA A 161 -0.30 -5.04 0.18
C ALA A 161 0.94 -4.72 1.02
N HIS A 162 1.46 -5.73 1.70
CA HIS A 162 2.72 -5.64 2.42
C HIS A 162 3.72 -6.63 1.84
N GLN A 163 5.01 -6.38 2.05
CA GLN A 163 6.13 -7.15 1.49
C GLN A 163 6.99 -7.80 2.59
N ASP A 164 6.78 -7.40 3.84
CA ASP A 164 7.40 -7.98 5.02
C ASP A 164 6.64 -9.23 5.48
N THR A 165 7.37 -10.10 6.16
CA THR A 165 6.81 -11.29 6.82
C THR A 165 7.21 -11.30 8.29
N VAL A 166 6.62 -12.21 9.06
CA VAL A 166 7.08 -12.46 10.43
C VAL A 166 8.35 -13.32 10.42
N PRO A 167 9.20 -13.27 11.46
CA PRO A 167 10.33 -14.17 11.58
C PRO A 167 9.84 -15.63 11.57
N PRO A 168 10.57 -16.56 10.94
CA PRO A 168 10.10 -17.95 10.80
C PRO A 168 10.12 -18.75 12.11
N GLY A 169 10.71 -18.20 13.18
CA GLY A 169 10.88 -18.92 14.44
C GLY A 169 11.92 -20.04 14.35
N ASP A 170 11.74 -21.09 15.16
CA ASP A 170 12.64 -22.25 15.17
C ASP A 170 12.51 -23.07 13.88
N ALA A 171 13.63 -23.27 13.18
CA ALA A 171 13.72 -24.09 11.97
C ALA A 171 13.22 -25.53 12.18
N ASN A 172 13.32 -26.08 13.40
CA ASN A 172 12.84 -27.44 13.70
C ASN A 172 11.31 -27.58 13.68
N ASN A 173 10.58 -26.46 13.72
CA ASN A 173 9.11 -26.48 13.62
C ASN A 173 8.61 -26.61 12.17
N TRP A 174 9.51 -26.61 11.19
CA TRP A 174 9.16 -26.65 9.78
C TRP A 174 9.51 -28.00 9.16
N GLU A 175 8.63 -28.53 8.31
CA GLU A 175 8.91 -29.76 7.55
C GLU A 175 9.91 -29.50 6.42
N LYS A 176 9.86 -28.30 5.82
CA LYS A 176 10.83 -27.78 4.86
C LYS A 176 11.40 -26.45 5.34
N ASP A 177 12.55 -26.05 4.79
CA ASP A 177 13.10 -24.72 5.03
C ASP A 177 12.03 -23.65 4.71
N PRO A 178 11.75 -22.71 5.64
CA PRO A 178 10.71 -21.70 5.48
C PRO A 178 10.90 -20.76 4.29
N PHE A 179 12.13 -20.66 3.78
CA PHE A 179 12.49 -19.87 2.60
C PHE A 179 12.88 -20.75 1.41
N SER A 180 12.52 -22.04 1.40
CA SER A 180 12.79 -22.93 0.27
C SER A 180 12.01 -22.58 -1.00
N GLY A 181 10.82 -21.99 -0.84
CA GLY A 181 9.86 -21.84 -1.93
C GLY A 181 9.43 -23.18 -2.54
N TYR A 182 9.45 -24.27 -1.77
CA TYR A 182 9.14 -25.62 -2.26
C TYR A 182 7.70 -25.70 -2.79
N TYR A 183 7.53 -26.32 -3.97
CA TYR A 183 6.23 -26.59 -4.59
C TYR A 183 6.00 -28.10 -4.63
N ASP A 184 4.92 -28.56 -3.98
CA ASP A 184 4.62 -29.98 -3.84
C ASP A 184 3.74 -30.54 -4.97
N VAL A 185 3.58 -31.86 -4.98
CA VAL A 185 2.75 -32.57 -5.97
C VAL A 185 1.24 -32.29 -5.83
N ASN A 186 0.82 -31.71 -4.71
CA ASN A 186 -0.58 -31.36 -4.43
C ASN A 186 -0.92 -29.92 -4.82
N GLY A 187 0.04 -29.16 -5.36
CA GLY A 187 -0.15 -27.78 -5.78
C GLY A 187 0.04 -26.75 -4.66
N ARG A 188 0.72 -27.11 -3.57
CA ARG A 188 1.02 -26.20 -2.45
C ARG A 188 2.41 -25.62 -2.61
N ILE A 189 2.55 -24.31 -2.36
CA ILE A 189 3.83 -23.63 -2.26
C ILE A 189 4.06 -23.31 -0.79
N GLY A 190 5.14 -23.80 -0.21
CA GLY A 190 5.47 -23.50 1.17
C GLY A 190 6.16 -24.63 1.92
N CYS A 191 6.11 -24.46 3.23
CA CYS A 191 7.03 -24.99 4.22
C CYS A 191 6.41 -26.12 5.05
#